data_AF-A0A6J1YA30-F1
#
_entry.id   AF-A0A6J1YA30-F1
#
_cell.length_a   1.000
_cell.length_b   1.000
_cell.length_c   1.000
_cell.angle_alpha   90.00
_cell.angle_beta   90.00
_cell.angle_gamma   90.00
#
_symmetry.space_group_name_H-M   'P 1'
#
loop_
_entity.id
_entity.type
_entity.pdbx_description
1 polymer ?
#
loop_
_entity_poly.entity_id
_entity_poly.type
_entity_poly.pdbx_seq_one_letter_code
_entity_poly.pdbx_strand_id
1 'polypeptide(L)'
;MERLFRAGGKAGKDSGKAKAKAVSRSQRAGLQVLELAGNASKDLKVKRITPRHLQLAIRGDEELDSLIKATIAGGGVIPHIHKSLIGKKGQQKTA
;
A
#
# COMPACT_ATOMS: atom_id res chain seq x y z
N MET A 1 4.25 -20.27 8.14
CA MET A 1 4.32 -19.32 9.27
C MET A 1 4.92 -19.92 10.54
N GLU A 2 4.53 -21.11 10.99
CA GLU A 2 5.03 -21.70 12.25
C GLU A 2 6.57 -21.83 12.34
N ARG A 3 7.25 -22.23 11.24
CA ARG A 3 8.72 -22.29 11.18
C ARG A 3 9.38 -20.91 11.35
N LEU A 4 8.78 -19.85 10.80
CA LEU A 4 9.25 -18.46 10.98
C LEU A 4 9.11 -18.01 12.44
N PHE A 5 7.99 -18.34 13.08
CA PHE A 5 7.77 -18.03 14.50
C PHE A 5 8.58 -18.89 15.48
N ARG A 6 9.25 -19.95 15.01
CA ARG A 6 10.23 -20.73 15.77
C ARG A 6 11.64 -20.17 15.64
N ALA A 7 11.96 -19.51 14.53
CA ALA A 7 13.28 -18.92 14.27
C ALA A 7 13.51 -17.56 14.95
N GLY A 8 12.45 -16.81 15.28
CA GLY A 8 12.53 -15.61 16.12
C GLY A 8 12.38 -15.94 17.61
N GLY A 9 13.44 -15.82 18.43
CA GLY A 9 13.38 -15.97 19.91
C GLY A 9 12.56 -14.85 20.59
N LYS A 10 12.40 -14.72 21.92
CA LYS A 10 12.42 -15.63 23.09
C LYS A 10 10.96 -16.01 23.42
N ALA A 11 10.71 -17.29 23.70
CA ALA A 11 9.36 -17.79 23.97
C ALA A 11 8.95 -17.62 25.44
N GLY A 12 7.95 -16.77 25.71
CA GLY A 12 7.17 -16.80 26.95
C GLY A 12 6.02 -17.82 26.88
N LYS A 13 5.46 -18.21 28.03
CA LYS A 13 4.38 -19.22 28.16
C LYS A 13 3.13 -18.92 27.29
N ASP A 14 2.88 -17.66 26.92
CA ASP A 14 1.76 -17.25 26.05
C ASP A 14 2.06 -17.25 24.53
N SER A 15 3.20 -17.82 24.12
CA SER A 15 3.69 -17.74 22.74
C SER A 15 2.74 -18.31 21.69
N GLY A 16 1.90 -19.31 22.01
CA GLY A 16 0.95 -19.90 21.06
C GLY A 16 -0.15 -18.93 20.61
N LYS A 17 -0.79 -18.23 21.56
CA LYS A 17 -1.87 -17.26 21.28
C LYS A 17 -1.33 -16.01 20.57
N ALA A 18 -0.15 -15.55 20.98
CA ALA A 18 0.52 -14.41 20.34
C ALA A 18 0.86 -14.70 18.86
N LYS A 19 1.36 -15.91 18.57
CA LYS A 19 1.65 -16.36 17.20
C LYS A 19 0.39 -16.38 16.33
N ALA A 20 -0.71 -16.96 16.82
CA ALA A 20 -1.97 -16.99 16.09
C ALA A 20 -2.51 -15.58 15.76
N LYS A 21 -2.41 -14.65 16.72
CA LYS A 21 -2.81 -13.25 16.52
C LYS A 21 -1.91 -12.51 15.51
N ALA A 22 -0.61 -12.79 15.53
CA ALA A 22 0.33 -12.20 14.56
C ALA A 22 0.04 -12.72 13.14
N VAL A 23 -0.18 -14.02 12.98
CA VAL A 23 -0.56 -14.65 11.70
C VAL A 23 -1.83 -14.01 11.15
N SER A 24 -2.90 -13.96 11.93
CA SER A 24 -4.20 -13.42 11.47
C SER A 24 -4.11 -11.93 11.12
N ARG A 25 -3.36 -11.13 11.89
CA ARG A 25 -3.11 -9.72 11.55
C ARG A 25 -2.34 -9.57 10.24
N SER A 26 -1.27 -10.34 10.05
CA SER A 26 -0.47 -10.29 8.83
C SER A 26 -1.26 -10.70 7.59
N GLN A 27 -2.12 -11.72 7.70
CA GLN A 27 -2.99 -12.14 6.61
C GLN A 27 -4.02 -11.08 6.26
N ARG A 28 -4.68 -10.47 7.26
CA ARG A 28 -5.66 -9.39 6.99
C ARG A 28 -5.01 -8.20 6.30
N ALA A 29 -3.84 -7.75 6.75
CA ALA A 29 -3.12 -6.66 6.10
C ALA A 29 -2.74 -7.01 4.64
N GLY A 30 -2.26 -8.24 4.41
CA GLY A 30 -1.97 -8.70 3.04
C GLY A 30 -3.20 -8.70 2.14
N LEU A 31 -4.34 -9.19 2.64
CA LEU A 31 -5.61 -9.19 1.90
C LEU A 31 -6.08 -7.77 1.57
N GLN A 32 -6.00 -6.84 2.52
CA GLN A 32 -6.39 -5.44 2.31
C GLN A 32 -5.55 -4.76 1.22
N VAL A 33 -4.23 -4.96 1.23
CA VAL A 33 -3.34 -4.44 0.17
C VAL A 33 -3.69 -5.04 -1.20
N LEU A 34 -3.97 -6.35 -1.26
CA LEU A 34 -4.35 -7.04 -2.50
C LEU A 34 -5.69 -6.55 -3.05
N GLU A 35 -6.67 -6.31 -2.20
CA GLU A 35 -7.99 -5.78 -2.58
C GLU A 35 -7.87 -4.40 -3.21
N LEU A 36 -7.21 -3.47 -2.52
CA LEU A 36 -7.02 -2.10 -3.00
C LEU A 36 -6.16 -2.04 -4.27
N ALA A 37 -5.07 -2.82 -4.34
CA ALA A 37 -4.24 -2.90 -5.53
C ALA A 37 -4.97 -3.57 -6.71
N GLY A 38 -5.87 -4.52 -6.42
CA GLY A 38 -6.76 -5.12 -7.41
C GLY A 38 -7.75 -4.10 -7.98
N ASN A 39 -8.32 -3.24 -7.14
CA ASN A 39 -9.20 -2.16 -7.59
C ASN A 39 -8.44 -1.15 -8.46
N ALA A 40 -7.25 -0.71 -8.04
CA ALA A 40 -6.39 0.17 -8.85
C ALA A 40 -6.02 -0.45 -10.22
N SER A 41 -5.82 -1.78 -10.27
CA SER A 41 -5.58 -2.51 -11.53
C SER A 41 -6.81 -2.48 -12.45
N LYS A 42 -8.01 -2.64 -11.88
CA LYS A 42 -9.28 -2.61 -12.62
C LYS A 42 -9.56 -1.22 -13.18
N ASP A 43 -9.28 -0.16 -12.42
CA ASP A 43 -9.46 1.23 -12.86
C ASP A 43 -8.63 1.55 -14.11
N LEU A 44 -7.42 0.97 -14.17
CA LEU A 44 -6.51 1.08 -15.32
C LEU A 44 -6.80 0.05 -16.43
N LYS A 45 -7.88 -0.72 -16.31
CA LYS A 45 -8.32 -1.76 -17.28
C LYS A 45 -7.26 -2.82 -17.58
N VAL A 46 -6.41 -3.13 -16.60
CA VAL A 46 -5.34 -4.14 -16.73
C VAL A 46 -5.60 -5.31 -15.79
N LYS A 47 -5.28 -6.53 -16.26
CA LYS A 47 -5.57 -7.77 -15.52
C LYS A 47 -4.53 -8.14 -14.45
N ARG A 48 -3.32 -7.57 -14.54
CA ARG A 48 -2.19 -7.93 -13.67
C ARG A 48 -1.86 -6.77 -12.72
N ILE A 49 -1.72 -7.09 -11.43
CA ILE A 49 -1.21 -6.16 -10.43
C ILE A 49 0.27 -5.87 -10.71
N THR A 50 0.62 -4.59 -10.83
CA THR A 50 1.99 -4.11 -11.03
C THR A 50 2.47 -3.36 -9.77
N PRO A 51 3.79 -3.09 -9.62
CA PRO A 51 4.28 -2.27 -8.51
C PRO A 51 3.62 -0.89 -8.43
N ARG A 52 3.18 -0.33 -9.57
CA ARG A 52 2.42 0.92 -9.61
C ARG A 52 1.07 0.81 -8.89
N HIS A 53 0.34 -0.29 -9.05
CA HIS A 53 -0.94 -0.48 -8.37
C HIS A 53 -0.76 -0.64 -6.86
N LEU A 54 0.30 -1.32 -6.43
CA LEU A 54 0.67 -1.40 -5.01
C LEU A 54 0.99 -0.02 -4.43
N GLN A 55 1.75 0.81 -5.15
CA GLN A 55 2.05 2.18 -4.73
C GLN A 55 0.78 3.03 -4.60
N LEU A 56 -0.12 2.97 -5.58
CA LEU A 56 -1.36 3.73 -5.56
C LEU A 56 -2.28 3.28 -4.41
N ALA A 57 -2.39 1.97 -4.18
CA ALA A 57 -3.18 1.42 -3.09
C ALA A 57 -2.63 1.80 -1.71
N ILE A 58 -1.31 1.68 -1.51
CA ILE A 58 -0.69 1.94 -0.20
C ILE A 58 -0.64 3.42 0.12
N ARG A 59 -0.35 4.29 -0.86
CA ARG A 59 -0.27 5.74 -0.64
C ARG A 59 -1.63 6.44 -0.70
N GLY A 60 -2.64 5.77 -1.23
CA GLY A 60 -4.02 6.27 -1.26
C GLY A 60 -4.82 5.92 -0.01
N ASP A 61 -4.29 5.06 0.86
CA ASP A 61 -4.92 4.64 2.11
C ASP A 61 -4.08 5.14 3.31
N GLU A 62 -4.71 5.85 4.24
CA GLU A 62 -4.02 6.51 5.36
C GLU A 62 -3.41 5.50 6.35
N GLU A 63 -4.11 4.40 6.62
CA GLU A 63 -3.64 3.37 7.54
C GLU A 63 -2.42 2.65 6.93
N LEU A 64 -2.49 2.30 5.65
CA LEU A 64 -1.38 1.64 4.95
C LEU A 64 -0.19 2.58 4.71
N ASP A 65 -0.41 3.86 4.41
CA ASP A 65 0.67 4.83 4.24
C ASP A 65 1.46 5.04 5.55
N SER A 66 0.75 5.08 6.67
CA SER A 66 1.37 5.21 8.00
C SER A 66 2.13 3.93 8.39
N LEU A 67 1.56 2.76 8.09
CA LEU A 67 2.14 1.47 8.44
C LEU A 67 3.35 1.11 7.56
N ILE A 68 3.29 1.42 6.25
CA ILE A 68 4.30 1.01 5.27
C ILE A 68 5.12 2.24 4.86
N LYS A 69 6.26 2.46 5.52
CA LYS A 69 7.24 3.50 5.13
C LYS A 69 8.34 3.01 4.18
N ALA A 70 8.32 1.73 3.81
CA ALA A 70 9.27 1.14 2.86
C ALA A 70 9.08 1.68 1.43
N THR A 71 10.18 1.75 0.68
CA THR A 71 10.18 2.10 -0.75
C THR A 71 9.66 0.93 -1.60
N ILE A 72 8.70 1.22 -2.48
CA ILE A 72 8.19 0.24 -3.44
C ILE A 72 8.92 0.43 -4.77
N ALA A 73 9.83 -0.49 -5.07
CA ALA A 73 10.58 -0.46 -6.33
C ALA A 73 9.63 -0.53 -7.53
N GLY A 74 9.81 0.38 -8.50
CA GLY A 74 8.94 0.47 -9.69
C GLY A 74 7.54 1.06 -9.43
N GLY A 75 7.27 1.60 -8.24
CA GLY A 75 5.95 2.13 -7.86
C GLY A 75 5.67 3.58 -8.31
N GLY A 76 6.70 4.42 -8.45
CA GLY A 76 6.55 5.85 -8.71
C GLY A 76 5.89 6.61 -7.54
N VAL A 77 5.19 7.73 -7.82
CA VAL A 77 4.55 8.60 -6.81
C VAL A 77 3.10 8.93 -7.15
N ILE A 78 2.28 9.33 -6.18
CA ILE A 78 0.92 9.83 -6.47
C ILE A 78 1.05 11.13 -7.27
N PRO A 79 0.35 11.29 -8.41
CA PRO A 79 0.38 12.53 -9.17
C PRO A 79 -0.16 13.68 -8.32
N HIS A 80 0.71 14.64 -7.99
CA HIS A 80 0.32 15.82 -7.24
C HIS A 80 1.18 17.01 -7.70
N ILE A 81 0.52 18.12 -8.05
CA ILE A 81 1.17 19.38 -8.40
C ILE A 81 0.71 20.42 -7.40
N HIS A 82 1.65 21.05 -6.70
CA HIS A 82 1.33 22.10 -5.74
C HIS A 82 0.60 23.25 -6.44
N LYS A 83 -0.46 23.79 -5.82
CA LYS A 83 -1.34 24.79 -6.46
C LYS A 83 -0.59 26.04 -6.94
N SER A 84 0.51 26.42 -6.28
CA SER A 84 1.36 27.54 -6.69
C SER A 84 2.07 27.33 -8.02
N LEU A 85 2.23 26.07 -8.45
CA LEU A 85 2.92 25.68 -9.68
C LEU A 85 1.95 25.42 -10.83
N ILE A 86 0.64 25.38 -10.55
CA ILE A 86 -0.40 25.30 -11.57
C ILE A 86 -0.51 26.70 -12.18
N GLY A 87 -0.08 26.85 -13.44
CA GLY A 87 -0.19 28.12 -14.16
C GLY A 87 -1.62 28.68 -14.09
N LYS A 88 -1.76 30.01 -14.00
CA LYS A 88 -3.08 30.67 -14.00
C LYS A 88 -3.90 30.15 -15.20
N LYS A 89 -5.00 29.45 -14.93
CA LYS A 89 -5.96 29.04 -15.97
C LYS A 89 -6.44 30.30 -16.71
N GLY A 90 -6.02 30.43 -17.96
CA GLY A 90 -6.71 31.17 -19.02
C GLY A 90 -7.14 32.61 -18.73
N GLN A 91 -6.23 33.56 -18.97
CA GLN A 91 -6.61 34.66 -19.86
C GLN A 91 -6.77 34.03 -21.25
N GLN A 92 -7.99 33.61 -21.60
CA GLN A 92 -8.32 33.29 -22.98
C GLN A 92 -8.13 34.59 -23.76
N LYS A 93 -7.09 34.66 -24.60
CA LYS A 93 -6.97 35.71 -25.61
C LYS A 93 -8.10 35.47 -26.60
N THR A 94 -9.16 36.27 -26.51
CA THR A 94 -10.09 36.51 -27.60
C THR A 94 -9.28 37.12 -28.75
N ALA A 95 -9.23 36.40 -29.87
CA ALA A 95 -8.93 36.97 -31.18
C ALA A 95 -10.26 37.26 -31.87
#